data_AF-A0A1H9U892-F1
#
_entry.id   AF-A0A1H9U892-F1
#
_cell.length_a   1.000
_cell.length_b   1.000
_cell.length_c   1.000
_cell.angle_alpha   90.00
_cell.angle_beta   90.00
_cell.angle_gamma   90.00
#
_symmetry.space_group_name_H-M   'P 1'
#
loop_
_entity.id
_entity.type
_entity.pdbx_description
1 polymer ?
#
loop_
_entity_poly.entity_id
_entity_poly.type
_entity_poly.pdbx_seq_one_letter_code
_entity_poly.pdbx_strand_id
1 'polypeptide(L)'
;MLDGDPELVPAVVVQKFAWESADHFERDEYEFAWRRLGYRVVQELERLPDDKLTAGLRWARWPSWPEAERTALRALITDLIVRVAGDQERWWQLDELIQAAAQLDQDMTPWLRLVDDFQDALVAQLAESYSMYYTHSDGPVLTWMTWDDPGGPIVDWLLSPTLRDRLSGLDDRNAQRALELIDLMVELSIR
;
A
#
# COMPACT_ATOMS: atom_id res chain seq x y z
N MET A 1 -8.04 -27.37 7.39
CA MET A 1 -8.29 -26.32 8.43
C MET A 1 -8.86 -25.06 7.80
N LEU A 2 -8.44 -24.71 6.58
CA LEU A 2 -8.99 -23.56 5.83
C LEU A 2 -10.29 -23.90 5.07
N ASP A 3 -10.68 -25.17 5.01
CA ASP A 3 -11.87 -25.65 4.27
C ASP A 3 -13.20 -25.48 5.05
N GLY A 4 -13.13 -25.16 6.35
CA GLY A 4 -14.29 -24.84 7.19
C GLY A 4 -14.78 -23.40 6.98
N ASP A 5 -15.91 -23.02 7.58
CA ASP A 5 -16.50 -21.67 7.49
C ASP A 5 -15.41 -20.58 7.61
N PRO A 6 -15.23 -19.71 6.58
CA PRO A 6 -14.15 -18.73 6.59
C PRO A 6 -14.26 -17.75 7.77
N GLU A 7 -15.46 -17.52 8.31
CA GLU A 7 -15.68 -16.68 9.50
C GLU A 7 -15.09 -17.29 10.78
N LEU A 8 -15.02 -18.61 10.86
CA LEU A 8 -14.53 -19.32 12.03
C LEU A 8 -12.99 -19.46 12.05
N VAL A 9 -12.30 -19.05 10.98
CA VAL A 9 -10.84 -19.09 10.93
C VAL A 9 -10.26 -18.04 11.89
N PRO A 10 -9.39 -18.43 12.84
CA PRO A 10 -8.78 -17.49 13.78
C PRO A 10 -7.91 -16.44 13.08
N ALA A 11 -7.93 -15.19 13.56
CA ALA A 11 -7.14 -14.07 13.04
C ALA A 11 -5.65 -14.40 12.87
N VAL A 12 -5.04 -15.05 13.87
CA VAL A 12 -3.62 -15.47 13.81
C VAL A 12 -3.35 -16.46 12.68
N VAL A 13 -4.33 -17.30 12.32
CA VAL A 13 -4.21 -18.24 11.20
C VAL A 13 -4.32 -17.49 9.87
N VAL A 14 -5.24 -16.52 9.76
CA VAL A 14 -5.37 -15.65 8.58
C VAL A 14 -4.08 -14.88 8.33
N GLN A 15 -3.52 -14.25 9.37
CA GLN A 15 -2.25 -13.51 9.27
C GLN A 15 -1.09 -14.41 8.84
N LYS A 16 -0.91 -15.56 9.49
CA LYS A 16 0.16 -16.51 9.12
C LYS A 16 0.03 -17.01 7.69
N PHE A 17 -1.18 -17.37 7.28
CA PHE A 17 -1.47 -17.77 5.90
C PHE A 17 -1.06 -16.67 4.90
N ALA A 18 -1.43 -15.42 5.18
CA ALA A 18 -1.16 -14.28 4.33
C ALA A 18 0.35 -13.93 4.26
N TRP A 19 1.06 -14.06 5.39
CA TRP A 19 2.51 -13.79 5.51
C TRP A 19 3.41 -14.91 4.93
N GLU A 20 3.17 -16.18 5.28
CA GLU A 20 4.14 -17.29 5.09
C GLU A 20 3.99 -18.05 3.76
N SER A 21 3.73 -17.28 2.71
CA SER A 21 2.92 -17.71 1.57
C SER A 21 3.45 -18.82 0.66
N ALA A 22 4.73 -18.79 0.27
CA ALA A 22 5.22 -19.70 -0.79
C ALA A 22 5.83 -21.01 -0.26
N ASP A 23 6.26 -21.05 1.01
CA ASP A 23 7.08 -22.15 1.52
C ASP A 23 6.28 -23.29 2.14
N HIS A 24 4.95 -23.11 2.31
CA HIS A 24 4.10 -24.01 3.10
C HIS A 24 2.84 -24.51 2.40
N PHE A 25 2.57 -24.04 1.17
CA PHE A 25 1.38 -24.41 0.42
C PHE A 25 1.71 -24.79 -1.02
N GLU A 26 1.02 -25.80 -1.54
CA GLU A 26 0.94 -26.00 -2.97
C GLU A 26 0.21 -24.81 -3.62
N ARG A 27 0.63 -24.42 -4.82
CA ARG A 27 0.18 -23.17 -5.44
C ARG A 27 -1.34 -23.11 -5.64
N ASP A 28 -1.96 -24.23 -6.00
CA ASP A 28 -3.41 -24.31 -6.21
C ASP A 28 -4.20 -24.19 -4.89
N GLU A 29 -3.69 -24.80 -3.81
CA GLU A 29 -4.29 -24.68 -2.46
C GLU A 29 -4.19 -23.25 -1.94
N TYR A 30 -3.05 -22.60 -2.21
CA TYR A 30 -2.79 -21.23 -1.81
C TYR A 30 -3.72 -20.24 -2.53
N GLU A 31 -3.90 -20.40 -3.85
CA GLU A 31 -4.90 -19.62 -4.59
C GLU A 31 -6.29 -19.81 -4.02
N PHE A 32 -6.72 -21.05 -3.79
CA PHE A 32 -8.05 -21.35 -3.27
C PHE A 32 -8.28 -20.71 -1.90
N ALA A 33 -7.29 -20.81 -1.01
CA ALA A 33 -7.33 -20.17 0.30
C ALA A 33 -7.45 -18.65 0.19
N TRP A 34 -6.72 -18.01 -0.73
CA TRP A 34 -6.81 -16.56 -0.96
C TRP A 34 -8.17 -16.12 -1.48
N ARG A 35 -8.74 -16.85 -2.44
CA ARG A 35 -10.09 -16.57 -2.97
C ARG A 35 -11.15 -16.67 -1.88
N ARG A 36 -10.94 -17.56 -0.91
CA ARG A 36 -11.84 -17.77 0.24
C ARG A 36 -11.65 -16.74 1.35
N LEU A 37 -10.40 -16.37 1.66
CA LEU A 37 -10.04 -15.60 2.85
C LEU A 37 -9.59 -14.16 2.58
N GLY A 38 -9.53 -13.72 1.32
CA GLY A 38 -9.05 -12.38 0.98
C GLY A 38 -9.75 -11.25 1.74
N TYR A 39 -11.08 -11.36 1.94
CA TYR A 39 -11.81 -10.38 2.75
C TYR A 39 -11.41 -10.39 4.23
N ARG A 40 -11.08 -11.57 4.80
CA ARG A 40 -10.55 -11.69 6.17
C ARG A 40 -9.17 -11.07 6.26
N VAL A 41 -8.35 -11.16 5.21
CA VAL A 41 -7.05 -10.48 5.15
C VAL A 41 -7.23 -8.96 5.17
N VAL A 42 -8.23 -8.42 4.44
CA VAL A 42 -8.55 -6.98 4.51
C VAL A 42 -9.03 -6.56 5.90
N GLN A 43 -9.81 -7.40 6.61
CA GLN A 43 -10.17 -7.14 8.01
C GLN A 43 -8.95 -7.11 8.93
N GLU A 44 -7.94 -7.97 8.70
CA GLU A 44 -6.70 -7.93 9.46
C GLU A 44 -5.88 -6.68 9.13
N LEU A 45 -5.79 -6.27 7.87
CA LEU A 45 -5.19 -4.99 7.45
C LEU A 45 -5.86 -3.80 8.15
N GLU A 46 -7.19 -3.82 8.29
CA GLU A 46 -7.91 -2.77 9.00
C GLU A 46 -7.55 -2.72 10.50
N ARG A 47 -7.33 -3.87 11.12
CA ARG A 47 -7.01 -3.99 12.54
C ARG A 47 -5.56 -3.63 12.84
N LEU A 48 -4.65 -4.10 11.99
CA LEU A 48 -3.21 -3.89 12.10
C LEU A 48 -2.61 -3.89 10.68
N PRO A 49 -2.47 -2.70 10.07
CA PRO A 49 -1.87 -2.55 8.74
C PRO A 49 -0.47 -3.15 8.68
N ASP A 50 -0.24 -3.92 7.63
CA ASP A 50 1.01 -4.62 7.34
C ASP A 50 1.00 -4.97 5.84
N ASP A 51 1.81 -4.26 5.06
CA ASP A 51 1.88 -4.38 3.60
C ASP A 51 2.18 -5.80 3.10
N LYS A 52 2.86 -6.62 3.92
CA LYS A 52 3.20 -8.00 3.57
C LYS A 52 2.00 -8.92 3.52
N LEU A 53 0.91 -8.60 4.21
CA LEU A 53 -0.29 -9.44 4.22
C LEU A 53 -0.84 -9.65 2.80
N THR A 54 -0.56 -8.76 1.86
CA THR A 54 -0.97 -8.88 0.45
C THR A 54 0.14 -9.35 -0.49
N ALA A 55 1.39 -9.45 -0.04
CA ALA A 55 2.53 -9.87 -0.88
C ALA A 55 2.33 -11.28 -1.48
N GLY A 56 1.61 -12.15 -0.76
CA GLY A 56 1.27 -13.49 -1.23
C GLY A 56 0.40 -13.53 -2.50
N LEU A 57 -0.34 -12.48 -2.84
CA LEU A 57 -1.27 -12.47 -3.99
C LEU A 57 -0.59 -12.79 -5.32
N ARG A 58 0.68 -12.43 -5.48
CA ARG A 58 1.50 -12.82 -6.63
C ARG A 58 1.57 -14.34 -6.80
N TRP A 59 1.79 -15.07 -5.70
CA TRP A 59 1.86 -16.53 -5.72
C TRP A 59 0.49 -17.16 -6.01
N ALA A 60 -0.56 -16.56 -5.45
CA ALA A 60 -1.97 -16.93 -5.62
C ALA A 60 -2.52 -16.70 -7.05
N ARG A 61 -1.67 -16.34 -8.02
CA ARG A 61 -2.06 -16.08 -9.43
C ARG A 61 -3.15 -15.01 -9.54
N TRP A 62 -3.11 -14.01 -8.66
CA TRP A 62 -4.07 -12.91 -8.64
C TRP A 62 -4.41 -12.33 -10.03
N PRO A 63 -3.44 -12.07 -10.95
CA PRO A 63 -3.77 -11.53 -12.27
C PRO A 63 -4.69 -12.41 -13.13
N SER A 64 -4.77 -13.72 -12.87
CA SER A 64 -5.64 -14.66 -13.58
C SER A 64 -6.97 -14.95 -12.89
N TRP A 65 -7.24 -14.34 -11.74
CA TRP A 65 -8.53 -14.51 -11.06
C TRP A 65 -9.69 -13.95 -11.89
N PRO A 66 -10.93 -14.42 -11.63
CA PRO A 66 -12.12 -13.83 -12.24
C PRO A 66 -12.22 -12.33 -11.96
N GLU A 67 -12.57 -11.54 -12.97
CA GLU A 67 -12.63 -10.08 -12.89
C GLU A 67 -13.52 -9.57 -11.74
N ALA A 68 -14.66 -10.23 -11.51
CA ALA A 68 -15.57 -9.87 -10.42
C ALA A 68 -14.93 -10.01 -9.04
N GLU A 69 -14.13 -11.06 -8.84
CA GLU A 69 -13.41 -11.28 -7.57
C GLU A 69 -12.27 -10.29 -7.40
N ARG A 70 -11.54 -9.99 -8.49
CA ARG A 70 -10.50 -8.97 -8.47
C ARG A 70 -11.05 -7.59 -8.11
N THR A 71 -12.14 -7.23 -8.77
CA THR A 71 -12.87 -5.98 -8.52
C THR A 71 -13.36 -5.90 -7.09
N ALA A 72 -13.94 -6.98 -6.56
CA ALA A 72 -14.46 -7.01 -5.19
C ALA A 72 -13.35 -6.80 -4.15
N LEU A 73 -12.21 -7.50 -4.27
CA LEU A 73 -11.12 -7.33 -3.31
C LEU A 73 -10.46 -5.94 -3.43
N ARG A 74 -10.26 -5.44 -4.66
CA ARG A 74 -9.76 -4.07 -4.87
C ARG A 74 -10.70 -3.03 -4.26
N ALA A 75 -12.02 -3.23 -4.39
CA ALA A 75 -13.01 -2.34 -3.79
C ALA A 75 -12.96 -2.36 -2.25
N LEU A 76 -12.75 -3.51 -1.62
CA LEU A 76 -12.61 -3.62 -0.16
C LEU A 76 -11.38 -2.85 0.35
N ILE A 77 -10.24 -2.98 -0.32
CA ILE A 77 -9.02 -2.25 0.05
C ILE A 77 -9.17 -0.75 -0.22
N THR A 78 -9.79 -0.38 -1.34
CA THR A 78 -10.07 1.03 -1.66
C THR A 78 -10.95 1.68 -0.58
N ASP A 79 -12.04 1.00 -0.18
CA ASP A 79 -12.92 1.47 0.89
C ASP A 79 -12.16 1.63 2.22
N LEU A 80 -11.31 0.66 2.57
CA LEU A 80 -10.46 0.75 3.76
C LEU A 80 -9.54 1.98 3.72
N ILE A 81 -8.81 2.19 2.61
CA ILE A 81 -7.93 3.36 2.46
C ILE A 81 -8.72 4.66 2.59
N VAL A 82 -9.87 4.78 1.92
CA VAL A 82 -10.72 5.98 1.97
C VAL A 82 -11.22 6.25 3.39
N ARG A 83 -11.66 5.22 4.13
CA ARG A 83 -12.09 5.36 5.53
C ARG A 83 -10.95 5.81 6.43
N VAL A 84 -9.75 5.24 6.27
CA VAL A 84 -8.56 5.63 7.05
C VAL A 84 -8.09 7.04 6.68
N ALA A 85 -8.18 7.45 5.41
CA ALA A 85 -7.87 8.80 4.96
C ALA A 85 -8.81 9.86 5.59
N GLY A 86 -10.05 9.47 5.90
CA GLY A 86 -11.00 10.30 6.63
C GLY A 86 -10.74 10.40 8.14
N ASP A 87 -9.83 9.61 8.71
CA ASP A 87 -9.55 9.54 10.14
C ASP A 87 -8.10 9.95 10.44
N GLN A 88 -7.93 11.19 10.90
CA GLN A 88 -6.61 11.78 11.16
C GLN A 88 -5.78 11.01 12.19
N GLU A 89 -6.42 10.36 13.17
CA GLU A 89 -5.70 9.57 14.18
C GLU A 89 -5.07 8.30 13.59
N ARG A 90 -5.50 7.92 12.38
CA ARG A 90 -5.07 6.73 11.67
C ARG A 90 -4.21 7.03 10.44
N TRP A 91 -3.92 8.29 10.12
CA TRP A 91 -3.14 8.62 8.92
C TRP A 91 -1.76 7.96 8.86
N TRP A 92 -1.13 7.70 10.01
CA TRP A 92 0.13 6.96 10.10
C TRP A 92 0.05 5.53 9.54
N GLN A 93 -1.15 4.98 9.37
CA GLN A 93 -1.42 3.64 8.81
C GLN A 93 -1.49 3.63 7.28
N LEU A 94 -1.67 4.79 6.64
CA LEU A 94 -2.02 4.83 5.22
C LEU A 94 -0.91 4.34 4.33
N ASP A 95 0.35 4.58 4.69
CA ASP A 95 1.47 4.10 3.91
C ASP A 95 1.41 2.57 3.75
N GLU A 96 1.33 1.83 4.86
CA GLU A 96 1.18 0.37 4.87
C GLU A 96 -0.03 -0.11 4.05
N LEU A 97 -1.16 0.61 4.12
CA LEU A 97 -2.36 0.25 3.36
C LEU A 97 -2.21 0.52 1.86
N ILE A 98 -1.57 1.62 1.48
CA ILE A 98 -1.26 1.98 0.09
C ILE A 98 -0.30 0.95 -0.50
N GLN A 99 0.75 0.58 0.26
CA GLN A 99 1.70 -0.46 -0.12
C GLN A 99 1.03 -1.84 -0.23
N ALA A 100 0.13 -2.18 0.70
CA ALA A 100 -0.67 -3.41 0.61
C ALA A 100 -1.51 -3.44 -0.68
N ALA A 101 -2.16 -2.32 -0.99
CA ALA A 101 -2.96 -2.17 -2.19
C ALA A 101 -2.13 -2.29 -3.48
N ALA A 102 -0.92 -1.72 -3.48
CA ALA A 102 0.04 -1.81 -4.56
C ALA A 102 0.38 -3.26 -4.95
N GLN A 103 0.45 -4.17 -3.96
CA GLN A 103 0.77 -5.58 -4.19
C GLN A 103 -0.27 -6.29 -5.07
N LEU A 104 -1.52 -5.83 -5.08
CA LEU A 104 -2.55 -6.35 -5.98
C LEU A 104 -2.18 -6.05 -7.44
N ASP A 105 -1.75 -4.83 -7.70
CA ASP A 105 -1.58 -4.33 -9.06
C ASP A 105 -0.15 -4.41 -9.56
N GLN A 106 0.78 -4.69 -8.65
CA GLN A 106 2.23 -4.58 -8.89
C GLN A 106 2.59 -3.21 -9.47
N ASP A 107 1.87 -2.19 -9.00
CA ASP A 107 1.95 -0.82 -9.49
C ASP A 107 1.42 0.11 -8.40
N MET A 108 2.23 1.13 -8.07
CA MET A 108 1.84 2.16 -7.12
C MET A 108 1.02 3.30 -7.71
N THR A 109 1.11 3.49 -9.01
CA THR A 109 0.48 4.59 -9.73
C THR A 109 -1.02 4.76 -9.46
N PRO A 110 -1.88 3.73 -9.52
CA PRO A 110 -3.33 3.92 -9.30
C PRO A 110 -3.66 4.35 -7.87
N TRP A 111 -2.87 3.94 -6.90
CA TRP A 111 -3.09 4.25 -5.48
C TRP A 111 -2.55 5.63 -5.11
N LEU A 112 -1.47 6.08 -5.72
CA LEU A 112 -0.99 7.46 -5.59
C LEU A 112 -1.98 8.45 -6.23
N ARG A 113 -2.62 8.09 -7.35
CA ARG A 113 -3.72 8.88 -7.91
C ARG A 113 -4.93 8.98 -6.97
N LEU A 114 -5.22 7.91 -6.21
CA LEU A 114 -6.26 7.96 -5.18
C LEU A 114 -5.86 8.93 -4.04
N VAL A 115 -4.58 8.97 -3.67
CA VAL A 115 -4.06 9.92 -2.68
C VAL A 115 -4.25 11.37 -3.12
N ASP A 116 -4.09 11.65 -4.43
CA ASP A 116 -4.30 13.00 -4.96
C ASP A 116 -5.71 13.55 -4.70
N ASP A 117 -6.71 12.69 -4.54
CA ASP A 117 -8.10 13.08 -4.25
C ASP A 117 -8.38 13.34 -2.75
N PHE A 118 -7.41 13.08 -1.87
CA PHE A 118 -7.57 13.31 -0.43
C PHE A 118 -7.31 14.76 -0.01
N GLN A 119 -7.59 15.07 1.25
CA GLN A 119 -7.37 16.39 1.82
C GLN A 119 -5.89 16.79 1.88
N ASP A 120 -5.61 18.07 1.69
CA ASP A 120 -4.27 18.64 1.55
C ASP A 120 -3.31 18.27 2.69
N ALA A 121 -3.78 18.33 3.94
CA ALA A 121 -2.96 17.99 5.11
C ALA A 121 -2.48 16.53 5.09
N LEU A 122 -3.32 15.61 4.61
CA LEU A 122 -2.95 14.20 4.49
C LEU A 122 -1.95 14.01 3.35
N VAL A 123 -2.19 14.65 2.20
CA VAL A 123 -1.27 14.59 1.06
C VAL A 123 0.10 15.14 1.43
N ALA A 124 0.15 16.27 2.16
CA ALA A 124 1.37 16.84 2.68
C ALA A 124 2.10 15.89 3.64
N GLN A 125 1.38 15.22 4.54
CA GLN A 125 1.98 14.22 5.43
C GLN A 125 2.57 13.02 4.67
N LEU A 126 1.85 12.46 3.70
CA LEU A 126 2.35 11.35 2.90
C LEU A 126 3.57 11.76 2.06
N ALA A 127 3.53 12.94 1.45
CA ALA A 127 4.66 13.49 0.70
C ALA A 127 5.89 13.69 1.59
N GLU A 128 5.72 14.21 2.80
CA GLU A 128 6.82 14.35 3.77
C GLU A 128 7.41 13.00 4.15
N SER A 129 6.55 12.03 4.50
CA SER A 129 6.95 10.69 4.90
C SER A 129 7.74 9.98 3.79
N TYR A 130 7.23 9.96 2.56
CA TYR A 130 7.94 9.37 1.43
C TYR A 130 9.26 10.07 1.12
N SER A 131 9.25 11.41 1.10
CA SER A 131 10.47 12.16 0.84
C SER A 131 11.54 11.92 1.91
N MET A 132 11.12 11.75 3.17
CA MET A 132 12.01 11.41 4.29
C MET A 132 12.68 10.05 4.07
N TYR A 133 11.91 9.03 3.70
CA TYR A 133 12.42 7.68 3.40
C TYR A 133 13.46 7.68 2.26
N TYR A 134 13.18 8.36 1.15
CA TYR A 134 14.14 8.43 0.04
C TYR A 134 15.38 9.24 0.36
N THR A 135 15.26 10.25 1.23
CA THR A 135 16.42 11.06 1.63
C THR A 135 17.32 10.33 2.64
N HIS A 136 16.76 9.51 3.54
CA HIS A 136 17.49 8.98 4.70
C HIS A 136 17.66 7.45 4.73
N SER A 137 16.93 6.68 3.93
CA SER A 137 16.82 5.22 4.11
C SER A 137 17.00 4.39 2.85
N ASP A 138 17.71 4.90 1.83
CA ASP A 138 17.83 4.26 0.50
C ASP A 138 16.45 3.95 -0.15
N GLY A 139 15.37 4.62 0.30
CA GLY A 139 13.99 4.41 -0.12
C GLY A 139 13.05 3.99 1.02
N PRO A 140 11.74 3.86 0.78
CA PRO A 140 10.81 3.25 1.72
C PRO A 140 11.23 1.80 1.96
N VAL A 141 10.72 1.20 3.04
CA VAL A 141 10.95 -0.23 3.36
C VAL A 141 10.15 -1.12 2.39
N LEU A 142 10.38 -0.96 1.09
CA LEU A 142 9.78 -1.71 -0.02
C LEU A 142 10.35 -3.13 -0.12
N THR A 143 11.02 -3.62 0.93
CA THR A 143 11.75 -4.90 0.94
C THR A 143 10.85 -6.11 0.66
N TRP A 144 9.53 -5.93 0.74
CA TRP A 144 8.52 -6.97 0.55
C TRP A 144 7.72 -6.79 -0.74
N MET A 145 7.97 -5.71 -1.49
CA MET A 145 7.43 -5.51 -2.82
C MET A 145 8.29 -6.29 -3.81
N THR A 146 7.65 -7.23 -4.51
CA THR A 146 8.39 -8.23 -5.31
C THR A 146 8.42 -7.91 -6.80
N TRP A 147 7.83 -6.80 -7.24
CA TRP A 147 7.85 -6.36 -8.64
C TRP A 147 8.99 -5.38 -8.91
N ASP A 148 9.23 -5.09 -10.20
CA ASP A 148 10.32 -4.25 -10.63
C ASP A 148 10.05 -2.78 -10.30
N ASP A 149 11.03 -2.12 -9.69
CA ASP A 149 11.02 -0.70 -9.32
C ASP A 149 9.71 -0.22 -8.62
N PRO A 150 9.39 -0.76 -7.43
CA PRO A 150 8.25 -0.30 -6.65
C PRO A 150 8.36 1.18 -6.23
N GLY A 151 9.58 1.74 -6.26
CA GLY A 151 9.85 3.09 -5.84
C GLY A 151 9.67 4.16 -6.91
N GLY A 152 9.89 3.81 -8.19
CA GLY A 152 9.75 4.72 -9.33
C GLY A 152 8.47 5.55 -9.32
N PRO A 153 7.28 4.95 -9.17
CA PRO A 153 6.03 5.72 -9.12
C PRO A 153 5.92 6.70 -7.95
N ILE A 154 6.52 6.39 -6.80
CA ILE A 154 6.54 7.31 -5.64
C ILE A 154 7.45 8.50 -5.96
N VAL A 155 8.63 8.24 -6.54
CA VAL A 155 9.55 9.31 -6.97
C VAL A 155 8.89 10.18 -8.04
N ASP A 156 8.24 9.60 -9.04
CA ASP A 156 7.51 10.32 -10.08
C ASP A 156 6.38 11.19 -9.48
N TRP A 157 5.67 10.68 -8.48
CA TRP A 157 4.63 11.43 -7.78
C TRP A 157 5.21 12.60 -6.97
N LEU A 158 6.28 12.37 -6.20
CA LEU A 158 6.99 13.38 -5.42
C LEU A 158 7.57 14.50 -6.29
N LEU A 159 8.08 14.16 -7.48
CA LEU A 159 8.66 15.10 -8.44
C LEU A 159 7.60 15.72 -9.37
N SER A 160 6.33 15.34 -9.23
CA SER A 160 5.28 15.85 -10.12
C SER A 160 5.06 17.36 -9.91
N PRO A 161 4.93 18.15 -10.99
CA PRO A 161 4.60 19.57 -10.88
C PRO A 161 3.30 19.83 -10.13
N THR A 162 2.29 18.96 -10.34
CA THR A 162 0.99 19.06 -9.69
C THR A 162 1.09 18.98 -8.16
N LEU A 163 1.84 18.00 -7.63
CA LEU A 163 2.04 17.88 -6.20
C LEU A 163 2.84 19.07 -5.67
N ARG A 164 3.91 19.48 -6.37
CA ARG A 164 4.75 20.59 -5.96
C ARG A 164 3.97 21.91 -5.86
N ASP A 165 3.18 22.22 -6.89
CA ASP A 165 2.32 23.40 -6.92
C ASP A 165 1.32 23.37 -5.77
N ARG A 166 0.68 22.20 -5.54
CA ARG A 166 -0.25 22.00 -4.42
C ARG A 166 0.41 22.26 -3.08
N LEU A 167 1.55 21.64 -2.78
CA LEU A 167 2.26 21.79 -1.51
C LEU A 167 2.73 23.24 -1.28
N SER A 168 3.18 23.93 -2.33
CA SER A 168 3.65 25.31 -2.24
C SER A 168 2.56 26.31 -1.83
N GLY A 169 1.30 25.97 -2.08
CA GLY A 169 0.14 26.78 -1.69
C GLY A 169 -0.31 26.58 -0.25
N LEU A 170 0.25 25.62 0.48
CA LEU A 170 -0.19 25.26 1.83
C LEU A 170 0.67 25.95 2.90
N ASP A 171 0.01 26.59 3.87
CA ASP A 171 0.64 27.02 5.12
C ASP A 171 0.65 25.87 6.13
N ASP A 172 1.35 24.79 5.78
CA ASP A 172 1.44 23.56 6.56
C ASP A 172 2.89 23.12 6.74
N ARG A 173 3.23 22.65 7.94
CA ARG A 173 4.61 22.25 8.28
C ARG A 173 5.06 21.02 7.49
N ASN A 174 4.18 20.05 7.27
CA ASN A 174 4.53 18.85 6.50
C ASN A 174 4.72 19.23 5.03
N ALA A 175 3.92 20.14 4.49
CA ALA A 175 4.09 20.61 3.12
C ALA A 175 5.44 21.31 2.89
N GLN A 176 5.82 22.22 3.80
CA GLN A 176 7.13 22.88 3.76
C GLN A 176 8.27 21.85 3.87
N ARG A 177 8.14 20.89 4.80
CA ARG A 177 9.16 19.87 5.00
C ARG A 177 9.28 18.91 3.82
N ALA A 178 8.17 18.52 3.21
CA ALA A 178 8.14 17.70 2.01
C ALA A 178 8.90 18.39 0.87
N LEU A 179 8.64 19.68 0.61
CA LEU A 179 9.34 20.45 -0.43
C LEU A 179 10.86 20.50 -0.20
N GLU A 180 11.30 20.77 1.04
CA GLU A 180 12.72 20.75 1.39
C GLU A 180 13.38 19.39 1.09
N LEU A 181 12.70 18.29 1.46
CA LEU A 181 13.21 16.94 1.26
C LEU A 181 13.20 16.54 -0.23
N ILE A 182 12.17 16.92 -0.99
CA ILE A 182 12.11 16.71 -2.44
C ILE A 182 13.28 17.42 -3.13
N ASP A 183 13.56 18.67 -2.75
CA ASP A 183 14.69 19.42 -3.31
C ASP A 183 16.02 18.76 -2.99
N LEU A 184 16.19 18.29 -1.75
CA LEU A 184 17.37 17.53 -1.35
C LEU A 184 17.51 16.21 -2.11
N MET A 185 16.42 15.47 -2.34
CA MET A 185 16.43 14.26 -3.15
C MET A 185 16.96 14.54 -4.56
N VAL A 186 16.46 15.60 -5.22
CA VAL A 186 16.92 15.99 -6.57
C VAL A 186 18.41 16.34 -6.58
N GLU A 187 18.88 17.10 -5.58
CA GLU A 187 20.30 17.45 -5.46
C GLU A 187 21.21 16.23 -5.29
N LEU A 188 20.75 15.22 -4.55
CA LEU A 188 21.50 13.98 -4.33
C LEU A 188 21.48 13.05 -5.54
N SER A 189 20.38 12.99 -6.30
CA SER A 189 20.27 12.14 -7.51
C SER A 189 21.09 12.65 -8.71
N ILE A 190 21.55 13.91 -8.70
CA ILE A 190 22.36 14.51 -9.79
C ILE A 190 23.87 14.21 -9.61
N ARG A 191 24.29 13.60 -8.50
CA ARG A 191 25.69 13.26 -8.22
C ARG A 191 26.04 11.82 -8.58
#